data_AF-A0A067CLY8-F1
#
_entry.id   AF-A0A067CLY8-F1
#
_cell.length_a   1.000
_cell.length_b   1.000
_cell.length_c   1.000
_cell.angle_alpha   90.00
_cell.angle_beta   90.00
_cell.angle_gamma   90.00
#
_symmetry.space_group_name_H-M   'P 1'
#
loop_
_entity.id
_entity.type
_entity.pdbx_description
1 polymer ?
#
loop_
_entity_poly.entity_id
_entity_poly.type
_entity_poly.pdbx_seq_one_letter_code
_entity_poly.pdbx_strand_id
1 'polypeptide(L)'
;MAPNDTAARGCPFRAQRLPSRHVIDVPTTTRLLYEIGGPGRILEFCVAFYLLAFADTTLQAFMYENDGAVAHGERLSQWIVAQMQGTGGGGCQHAWAAAHHRARHCEKRPATVRGACFSVRDARAWMRLHFWAMRECGLDRNHAFWTWYVQFIHANIGLHNSYAPGYTHLDAVWSTDAANVAAYRAAKCTMTDLCPSLYC
;
A
#
# COMPACT_ATOMS: atom_id res chain seq x y z
N MET A 1 -45.59 21.05 2.07
CA MET A 1 -44.44 21.67 2.75
C MET A 1 -43.58 20.53 3.26
N ALA A 2 -42.60 20.12 2.46
CA ALA A 2 -41.73 18.99 2.75
C ALA A 2 -40.47 19.48 3.49
N PRO A 3 -39.92 18.70 4.44
CA PRO A 3 -38.76 19.11 5.20
C PRO A 3 -37.49 19.14 4.33
N ASN A 4 -36.67 20.14 4.63
CA ASN A 4 -35.38 20.51 4.04
C ASN A 4 -34.43 19.32 3.81
N ASP A 5 -34.11 19.04 2.54
CA ASP A 5 -33.06 18.12 2.09
C ASP A 5 -31.65 18.74 2.23
N THR A 6 -31.27 19.09 3.46
CA THR A 6 -29.93 19.58 3.78
C THR A 6 -29.29 18.71 4.86
N ALA A 7 -28.92 17.47 4.51
CA ALA A 7 -27.78 16.73 5.11
C ALA A 7 -27.55 15.34 4.49
N ALA A 8 -27.55 15.21 3.16
CA ALA A 8 -26.83 14.11 2.52
C ALA A 8 -25.57 14.70 1.90
N ARG A 9 -24.55 14.95 2.73
CA ARG A 9 -23.20 15.26 2.24
C ARG A 9 -22.74 14.08 1.39
N GLY A 10 -22.76 14.24 0.07
CA GLY A 10 -22.14 13.28 -0.85
C GLY A 10 -20.70 13.02 -0.41
N CYS A 11 -20.30 11.74 -0.38
CA CYS A 11 -18.93 11.34 -0.05
C CYS A 11 -17.95 12.13 -0.94
N PRO A 12 -17.07 12.99 -0.38
CA PRO A 12 -16.19 13.85 -1.17
C PRO A 12 -15.05 13.07 -1.87
N PHE A 13 -15.00 11.74 -1.71
CA PHE A 13 -13.93 10.87 -2.18
C PHE A 13 -14.38 10.13 -3.44
N ARG A 14 -14.43 10.83 -4.57
CA ARG A 14 -14.70 10.21 -5.87
C ARG A 14 -13.45 9.47 -6.35
N ALA A 15 -13.55 8.15 -6.46
CA ALA A 15 -12.52 7.30 -7.06
C ALA A 15 -12.07 7.86 -8.42
N GLN A 16 -10.77 8.11 -8.59
CA GLN A 16 -10.20 8.46 -9.89
C GLN A 16 -9.77 7.18 -10.63
N ARG A 17 -10.14 7.06 -11.91
CA ARG A 17 -9.65 5.98 -12.78
C ARG A 17 -8.28 6.38 -13.32
N LEU A 18 -7.22 5.69 -12.91
CA LEU A 18 -5.96 5.69 -13.64
C LEU A 18 -5.99 4.60 -14.73
N PRO A 19 -5.15 4.68 -15.77
CA PRO A 19 -5.08 3.64 -16.78
C PRO A 19 -4.81 2.27 -16.15
N SER A 20 -5.57 1.25 -16.56
CA SER A 20 -5.50 -0.12 -16.03
C SER A 20 -4.21 -0.87 -16.38
N ARG A 21 -3.40 -0.34 -17.30
CA ARG A 21 -2.18 -0.97 -17.77
C ARG A 21 -1.01 0.00 -17.59
N HIS A 22 -0.19 -0.28 -16.58
CA HIS A 22 1.09 0.39 -16.40
C HIS A 22 2.09 -0.22 -17.39
N VAL A 23 2.55 0.57 -18.36
CA VAL A 23 3.62 0.13 -19.27
C VAL A 23 4.95 0.36 -18.56
N ILE A 24 5.66 -0.74 -18.27
CA ILE A 24 7.02 -0.67 -17.74
C ILE A 24 7.96 -0.36 -18.90
N ASP A 25 8.38 0.88 -19.03
CA ASP A 25 9.51 1.25 -19.87
C ASP A 25 10.80 0.99 -19.10
N VAL A 26 11.37 -0.21 -19.29
CA VAL A 26 12.51 -0.72 -18.52
C VAL A 26 13.70 0.26 -18.50
N PRO A 27 14.12 0.89 -19.61
CA PRO A 27 15.15 1.93 -19.59
C PRO A 27 14.80 3.10 -18.64
N THR A 28 13.57 3.62 -18.70
CA THR A 28 13.13 4.70 -17.82
C THR A 28 13.11 4.25 -16.37
N THR A 29 12.52 3.10 -16.04
CA THR A 29 12.41 2.63 -14.65
C THR A 29 13.77 2.25 -14.07
N THR A 30 14.69 1.72 -14.87
CA THR A 30 16.07 1.47 -14.45
C THR A 30 16.81 2.78 -14.14
N ARG A 31 16.62 3.82 -14.96
CA ARG A 31 17.15 5.16 -14.68
C ARG A 31 16.56 5.74 -13.40
N LEU A 32 15.24 5.67 -13.23
CA LEU A 32 14.58 6.16 -12.01
C LEU A 32 15.11 5.44 -10.76
N LEU A 33 15.33 4.12 -10.83
CA LEU A 33 15.94 3.36 -9.73
C LEU A 33 17.32 3.90 -9.36
N TYR A 34 18.16 4.22 -10.35
CA TYR A 34 19.47 4.84 -10.09
C TYR A 34 19.32 6.24 -9.45
N GLU A 35 18.43 7.09 -9.98
CA GLU A 35 18.23 8.47 -9.52
C GLU A 35 17.75 8.57 -8.06
N ILE A 36 17.01 7.58 -7.56
CA ILE A 36 16.58 7.55 -6.15
C ILE A 36 17.63 6.95 -5.19
N GLY A 37 18.80 6.55 -5.70
CA GLY A 37 19.87 5.93 -4.90
C GLY A 37 19.92 4.39 -4.95
N GLY A 38 19.26 3.77 -5.92
CA GLY A 38 19.40 2.35 -6.24
C GLY A 38 18.58 1.38 -5.36
N PRO A 39 18.82 0.06 -5.51
CA PRO A 39 18.10 -0.99 -4.77
C PRO A 39 18.14 -0.82 -3.24
N GLY A 40 19.24 -0.28 -2.70
CA GLY A 40 19.38 -0.03 -1.26
C GLY A 40 18.31 0.92 -0.72
N ARG A 41 17.95 1.95 -1.49
CA ARG A 41 16.88 2.88 -1.10
C ARG A 41 15.49 2.22 -1.12
N ILE A 42 15.26 1.31 -2.08
CA ILE A 42 14.04 0.50 -2.12
C ILE A 42 13.95 -0.39 -0.88
N LEU A 43 15.05 -1.05 -0.51
CA LEU A 43 15.10 -1.87 0.71
C LEU A 43 14.82 -1.04 1.96
N GLU A 44 15.49 0.10 2.12
CA GLU A 44 15.32 1.00 3.27
C GLU A 44 13.85 1.34 3.52
N PHE A 45 13.12 1.77 2.48
CA PHE A 45 11.71 2.12 2.68
C PHE A 45 10.84 0.87 2.89
N CYS A 46 11.15 -0.27 2.26
CA CYS A 46 10.38 -1.50 2.46
C CYS A 46 10.49 -1.97 3.92
N VAL A 47 11.68 -1.86 4.53
CA VAL A 47 11.88 -2.13 5.95
C VAL A 47 11.08 -1.13 6.81
N ALA A 48 11.14 0.17 6.49
CA ALA A 48 10.37 1.19 7.19
C ALA A 48 8.84 0.95 7.10
N PHE A 49 8.36 0.54 5.93
CA PHE A 49 6.97 0.15 5.72
C PHE A 49 6.58 -1.02 6.61
N TYR A 50 7.38 -2.09 6.66
CA TYR A 50 7.03 -3.23 7.50
C TYR A 50 7.13 -2.91 8.99
N LEU A 51 8.03 -2.01 9.45
CA LEU A 51 7.99 -1.51 10.82
C LEU A 51 6.64 -0.87 11.16
N LEU A 52 6.07 -0.08 10.25
CA LEU A 52 4.73 0.49 10.39
C LEU A 52 3.65 -0.60 10.34
N ALA A 53 3.72 -1.52 9.38
CA ALA A 53 2.71 -2.55 9.17
C ALA A 53 2.67 -3.60 10.29
N PHE A 54 3.82 -3.92 10.90
CA PHE A 54 3.90 -4.75 12.10
C PHE A 54 3.35 -4.05 13.34
N ALA A 55 3.26 -2.72 13.35
CA ALA A 55 2.66 -1.95 14.44
C ALA A 55 1.16 -1.66 14.23
N ASP A 56 0.69 -1.69 12.98
CA ASP A 56 -0.69 -1.38 12.61
C ASP A 56 -1.66 -2.51 12.98
N THR A 57 -2.74 -2.17 13.70
CA THR A 57 -3.70 -3.15 14.22
C THR A 57 -4.53 -3.84 13.13
N THR A 58 -4.66 -3.22 11.95
CA THR A 58 -5.36 -3.81 10.80
C THR A 58 -4.44 -4.79 10.08
N LEU A 59 -3.20 -4.37 9.78
CA LEU A 59 -2.27 -5.15 8.97
C LEU A 59 -1.60 -6.30 9.74
N GLN A 60 -1.44 -6.18 11.06
CA GLN A 60 -0.89 -7.26 11.91
C GLN A 60 -1.62 -8.59 11.74
N ALA A 61 -2.92 -8.57 11.43
CA ALA A 61 -3.72 -9.78 11.22
C ALA A 61 -3.27 -10.61 10.00
N PHE A 62 -2.53 -10.01 9.06
CA PHE A 62 -1.99 -10.67 7.87
C PHE A 62 -0.54 -11.15 8.05
N MET A 63 0.14 -10.72 9.11
CA MET A 63 1.54 -11.05 9.37
C MET A 63 1.66 -12.45 9.99
N TYR A 64 1.76 -13.48 9.15
CA TYR A 64 1.83 -14.88 9.58
C TYR A 64 3.25 -15.35 9.91
N GLU A 65 4.27 -14.71 9.33
CA GLU A 65 5.69 -14.95 9.64
C GLU A 65 6.16 -14.01 10.77
N ASN A 66 7.07 -14.51 11.62
CA ASN A 66 7.65 -13.76 12.74
C ASN A 66 9.14 -13.41 12.49
N ASP A 67 9.56 -13.37 11.22
CA ASP A 67 10.94 -13.09 10.79
C ASP A 67 11.28 -11.58 10.75
N GLY A 68 10.29 -10.73 11.07
CA GLY A 68 10.47 -9.30 11.29
C GLY A 68 10.49 -8.44 10.01
N ALA A 69 10.64 -7.13 10.23
CA ALA A 69 10.52 -6.12 9.17
C ALA A 69 11.63 -6.20 8.13
N VAL A 70 12.84 -6.64 8.51
CA VAL A 70 13.97 -6.77 7.59
C VAL A 70 13.70 -7.82 6.53
N ALA A 71 13.38 -9.04 6.94
CA ALA A 71 13.13 -10.15 6.02
C ALA A 71 11.91 -9.90 5.11
N HIS A 72 10.84 -9.32 5.66
CA HIS A 72 9.69 -8.89 4.85
C HIS A 72 10.05 -7.78 3.86
N GLY A 73 10.83 -6.78 4.32
CA GLY A 73 11.30 -5.68 3.51
C GLY A 73 12.19 -6.13 2.35
N GLU A 74 13.07 -7.10 2.58
CA GLU A 74 13.91 -7.71 1.55
C GLU A 74 13.08 -8.37 0.44
N ARG A 75 12.08 -9.18 0.80
CA ARG A 75 11.20 -9.82 -0.18
C ARG A 75 10.49 -8.80 -1.05
N LEU A 76 9.87 -7.79 -0.43
CA LEU A 76 9.16 -6.73 -1.15
C LEU A 76 10.11 -5.90 -2.03
N SER A 77 11.28 -5.55 -1.51
CA SER A 77 12.30 -4.79 -2.22
C SER A 77 12.80 -5.52 -3.46
N GLN A 78 13.16 -6.81 -3.33
CA GLN A 78 13.59 -7.64 -4.46
C GLN A 78 12.55 -7.69 -5.56
N TRP A 79 11.26 -7.82 -5.20
CA TRP A 79 10.19 -7.80 -6.18
C TRP A 79 10.07 -6.43 -6.87
N ILE A 80 10.07 -5.31 -6.14
CA ILE A 80 9.98 -3.97 -6.73
C ILE A 80 11.16 -3.70 -7.67
N VAL A 81 12.39 -4.01 -7.23
CA VAL A 81 13.59 -3.85 -8.05
C VAL A 81 13.48 -4.69 -9.33
N ALA A 82 13.01 -5.93 -9.23
CA ALA A 82 12.80 -6.77 -10.40
C ALA A 82 11.74 -6.22 -11.37
N GLN A 83 10.67 -5.59 -10.85
CA GLN A 83 9.70 -4.87 -11.69
C GLN A 83 10.35 -3.69 -12.41
N MET A 84 11.15 -2.88 -11.69
CA MET A 84 11.83 -1.72 -12.27
C MET A 84 12.89 -2.08 -13.32
N GLN A 85 13.52 -3.25 -13.20
CA GLN A 85 14.55 -3.72 -14.14
C GLN A 85 13.99 -4.64 -15.23
N GLY A 86 12.71 -4.97 -15.20
CA GLY A 86 12.08 -5.88 -16.17
C GLY A 86 12.57 -7.33 -16.07
N THR A 87 13.19 -7.73 -14.96
CA THR A 87 13.78 -9.08 -14.79
C THR A 87 12.76 -10.14 -14.38
N GLY A 88 11.48 -9.79 -14.30
CA GLY A 88 10.37 -10.73 -14.05
C GLY A 88 10.38 -11.29 -12.62
N GLY A 89 9.56 -10.72 -11.73
CA GLY A 89 9.19 -11.31 -10.43
C GLY A 89 10.31 -11.60 -9.42
N GLY A 90 11.58 -11.32 -9.74
CA GLY A 90 12.74 -11.56 -8.87
C GLY A 90 12.94 -13.03 -8.49
N GLY A 91 12.47 -13.98 -9.30
CA GLY A 91 12.42 -15.41 -8.93
C GLY A 91 11.38 -15.76 -7.85
N CYS A 92 10.65 -14.79 -7.31
CA CYS A 92 9.70 -14.97 -6.20
C CYS A 92 8.22 -15.02 -6.62
N GLN A 93 7.88 -14.96 -7.92
CA GLN A 93 6.48 -14.84 -8.37
C GLN A 93 5.57 -15.97 -7.85
N HIS A 94 6.05 -17.23 -7.85
CA HIS A 94 5.31 -18.35 -7.26
C HIS A 94 5.25 -18.28 -5.73
N ALA A 95 6.31 -17.75 -5.09
CA ALA A 95 6.34 -17.53 -3.65
C ALA A 95 5.33 -16.46 -3.20
N TRP A 96 5.05 -15.44 -4.04
CA TRP A 96 4.08 -14.40 -3.72
C TRP A 96 2.64 -14.90 -3.65
N ALA A 97 2.20 -15.73 -4.60
CA ALA A 97 0.86 -16.30 -4.56
C ALA A 97 0.65 -17.16 -3.29
N ALA A 98 1.65 -17.97 -2.94
CA ALA A 98 1.64 -18.76 -1.72
C ALA A 98 1.66 -17.88 -0.45
N ALA A 99 2.50 -16.84 -0.42
CA ALA A 99 2.56 -15.91 0.71
C ALA A 99 1.24 -15.17 0.91
N HIS A 100 0.61 -14.66 -0.15
CA HIS A 100 -0.70 -14.02 -0.07
C HIS A 100 -1.79 -15.01 0.35
N HIS A 101 -1.74 -16.26 -0.12
CA HIS A 101 -2.64 -17.30 0.38
C HIS A 101 -2.47 -17.49 1.89
N ARG A 102 -1.25 -17.68 2.39
CA ARG A 102 -0.99 -17.82 3.83
C ARG A 102 -1.44 -16.61 4.65
N ALA A 103 -1.18 -15.40 4.17
CA ALA A 103 -1.64 -14.16 4.81
C ALA A 103 -3.18 -14.12 4.90
N ARG A 104 -3.89 -14.46 3.82
CA ARG A 104 -5.36 -14.53 3.82
C ARG A 104 -5.88 -15.60 4.78
N HIS A 105 -5.17 -16.70 4.93
CA HIS A 105 -5.55 -17.80 5.82
C HIS A 105 -4.92 -17.73 7.22
N CYS A 106 -4.29 -16.60 7.57
CA CYS A 106 -3.61 -16.46 8.86
C CYS A 106 -4.59 -16.63 10.04
N GLU A 107 -4.14 -17.35 11.07
CA GLU A 107 -4.95 -17.61 12.27
C GLU A 107 -5.23 -16.36 13.11
N LYS A 108 -4.40 -15.33 12.97
CA LYS A 108 -4.62 -14.01 13.58
C LYS A 108 -5.89 -13.32 13.05
N ARG A 109 -6.38 -13.71 11.87
CA ARG A 109 -7.63 -13.19 11.32
C ARG A 109 -8.85 -13.86 11.97
N PRO A 110 -9.95 -13.12 12.19
CA PRO A 110 -11.22 -13.71 12.64
C PRO A 110 -11.66 -14.83 11.69
N ALA A 111 -12.19 -15.92 12.26
CA ALA A 111 -12.61 -17.09 11.49
C ALA A 111 -13.63 -16.74 10.39
N THR A 112 -14.48 -15.74 10.63
CA THR A 112 -15.54 -15.29 9.71
C THR A 112 -15.03 -14.60 8.43
N VAL A 113 -13.77 -14.13 8.41
CA VAL A 113 -13.18 -13.42 7.26
C VAL A 113 -11.90 -14.09 6.74
N ARG A 114 -11.47 -15.19 7.35
CA ARG A 114 -10.28 -15.94 6.95
C ARG A 114 -10.47 -16.53 5.54
N GLY A 115 -9.46 -16.39 4.70
CA GLY A 115 -9.49 -16.74 3.27
C GLY A 115 -9.96 -15.61 2.35
N ALA A 116 -10.67 -14.61 2.86
CA ALA A 116 -11.04 -13.44 2.07
C ALA A 116 -9.79 -12.63 1.68
N CYS A 117 -9.83 -12.00 0.49
CA CYS A 117 -8.84 -10.99 0.09
C CYS A 117 -8.85 -9.76 1.02
N PHE A 118 -7.94 -8.82 0.77
CA PHE A 118 -7.98 -7.51 1.41
C PHE A 118 -9.34 -6.86 1.18
N SER A 119 -9.94 -6.36 2.25
CA SER A 119 -10.99 -5.35 2.16
C SER A 119 -10.42 -4.05 1.60
N VAL A 120 -11.30 -3.12 1.19
CA VAL A 120 -10.80 -1.80 0.78
C VAL A 120 -10.13 -1.10 1.96
N ARG A 121 -10.66 -1.25 3.19
CA ARG A 121 -10.02 -0.73 4.40
C ARG A 121 -8.58 -1.26 4.56
N ASP A 122 -8.37 -2.57 4.42
CA ASP A 122 -7.03 -3.18 4.53
C ASP A 122 -6.09 -2.62 3.46
N ALA A 123 -6.56 -2.52 2.22
CA ALA A 123 -5.80 -1.99 1.10
C ALA A 123 -5.42 -0.52 1.29
N ARG A 124 -6.33 0.30 1.83
CA ARG A 124 -6.07 1.71 2.12
C ARG A 124 -5.11 1.90 3.28
N ALA A 125 -5.24 1.12 4.35
CA ALA A 125 -4.27 1.11 5.44
C ALA A 125 -2.86 0.74 4.92
N TRP A 126 -2.77 -0.31 4.12
CA TRP A 126 -1.54 -0.71 3.44
C TRP A 126 -0.94 0.43 2.60
N MET A 127 -1.73 1.04 1.71
CA MET A 127 -1.26 2.12 0.84
C MET A 127 -0.76 3.33 1.63
N ARG A 128 -1.51 3.78 2.64
CA ARG A 128 -1.14 4.94 3.46
C ARG A 128 0.18 4.74 4.20
N LEU A 129 0.37 3.58 4.84
CA LEU A 129 1.64 3.27 5.52
C LEU A 129 2.79 3.08 4.53
N HIS A 130 2.53 2.49 3.37
CA HIS A 130 3.51 2.30 2.30
C HIS A 130 4.01 3.64 1.76
N PHE A 131 3.09 4.54 1.37
CA PHE A 131 3.44 5.88 0.90
C PHE A 131 4.04 6.77 1.99
N TRP A 132 3.62 6.60 3.25
CA TRP A 132 4.27 7.27 4.37
C TRP A 132 5.72 6.84 4.53
N ALA A 133 6.02 5.54 4.55
CA ALA A 133 7.39 5.02 4.64
C ALA A 133 8.28 5.53 3.50
N MET A 134 7.75 5.58 2.27
CA MET A 134 8.47 6.15 1.14
C MET A 134 8.85 7.62 1.36
N ARG A 135 7.94 8.43 1.93
CA ARG A 135 8.19 9.84 2.23
C ARG A 135 9.24 10.03 3.32
N GLU A 136 9.22 9.20 4.36
CA GLU A 136 10.27 9.20 5.40
C GLU A 136 11.66 8.90 4.79
N CYS A 137 11.72 8.04 3.78
CA CYS A 137 12.94 7.76 3.01
C CYS A 137 13.25 8.78 1.90
N GLY A 138 12.46 9.86 1.79
CA GLY A 138 12.67 10.95 0.82
C GLY A 138 12.43 10.58 -0.64
N LEU A 139 11.76 9.45 -0.92
CA LEU A 139 11.51 8.98 -2.28
C LEU A 139 10.51 9.85 -3.06
N ASP A 140 9.66 10.58 -2.35
CA ASP A 140 8.70 11.51 -2.95
C ASP A 140 9.36 12.79 -3.52
N ARG A 141 10.64 13.04 -3.19
CA ARG A 141 11.41 14.19 -3.70
C ARG A 141 11.79 14.05 -5.17
N ASN A 142 11.88 12.82 -5.70
CA ASN A 142 12.00 12.60 -7.14
C ASN A 142 10.59 12.49 -7.74
N HIS A 143 10.10 13.59 -8.32
CA HIS A 143 8.74 13.68 -8.86
C HIS A 143 8.45 12.64 -9.95
N ALA A 144 9.42 12.31 -10.80
CA ALA A 144 9.25 11.33 -11.87
C ALA A 144 9.08 9.92 -11.29
N PHE A 145 9.94 9.55 -10.33
CA PHE A 145 9.80 8.31 -9.60
C PHE A 145 8.49 8.25 -8.81
N TRP A 146 8.13 9.30 -8.08
CA TRP A 146 6.89 9.34 -7.31
C TRP A 146 5.65 9.15 -8.20
N THR A 147 5.59 9.85 -9.33
CA THR A 147 4.50 9.72 -10.31
C THR A 147 4.39 8.29 -10.83
N TRP A 148 5.54 7.71 -11.22
CA TRP A 148 5.61 6.32 -11.66
C TRP A 148 5.16 5.35 -10.55
N TYR A 149 5.63 5.56 -9.32
CA TYR A 149 5.39 4.65 -8.21
C TYR A 149 3.92 4.65 -7.76
N VAL A 150 3.27 5.82 -7.76
CA VAL A 150 1.83 5.93 -7.48
C VAL A 150 1.01 5.13 -8.51
N GLN A 151 1.36 5.21 -9.80
CA GLN A 151 0.71 4.41 -10.85
C GLN A 151 1.00 2.91 -10.69
N PHE A 152 2.23 2.56 -10.33
CA PHE A 152 2.63 1.19 -10.03
C PHE A 152 1.82 0.59 -8.88
N ILE A 153 1.62 1.31 -7.77
CA ILE A 153 0.78 0.86 -6.66
C ILE A 153 -0.70 0.80 -7.08
N HIS A 154 -1.20 1.77 -7.85
CA HIS A 154 -2.57 1.74 -8.35
C HIS A 154 -2.87 0.43 -9.12
N ALA A 155 -1.97 0.01 -10.00
CA ALA A 155 -2.14 -1.22 -10.76
C ALA A 155 -2.07 -2.46 -9.85
N ASN A 156 -1.10 -2.53 -8.94
CA ASN A 156 -0.87 -3.73 -8.12
C ASN A 156 -1.89 -3.89 -7.00
N ILE A 157 -2.36 -2.81 -6.36
CA ILE A 157 -3.38 -2.92 -5.32
C ILE A 157 -4.71 -3.45 -5.87
N GLY A 158 -4.98 -3.22 -7.16
CA GLY A 158 -6.12 -3.78 -7.89
C GLY A 158 -6.16 -5.31 -7.93
N LEU A 159 -5.01 -5.98 -7.80
CA LEU A 159 -4.91 -7.44 -7.72
C LEU A 159 -5.41 -7.99 -6.37
N HIS A 160 -5.41 -7.15 -5.33
CA HIS A 160 -5.88 -7.52 -3.99
C HIS A 160 -7.32 -7.09 -3.77
N ASN A 161 -7.70 -5.94 -4.30
CA ASN A 161 -9.05 -5.41 -4.23
C ASN A 161 -9.31 -4.46 -5.41
N SER A 162 -10.32 -4.74 -6.23
CA SER A 162 -10.59 -3.96 -7.46
C SER A 162 -11.13 -2.54 -7.22
N TYR A 163 -11.59 -2.21 -6.01
CA TYR A 163 -12.06 -0.87 -5.65
C TYR A 163 -10.94 0.02 -5.08
N ALA A 164 -9.95 -0.59 -4.43
CA ALA A 164 -8.82 0.12 -3.81
C ALA A 164 -8.04 1.08 -4.74
N PRO A 165 -7.84 0.79 -6.04
CA PRO A 165 -7.16 1.72 -6.94
C PRO A 165 -7.81 3.12 -7.00
N GLY A 166 -9.12 3.22 -6.73
CA GLY A 166 -9.82 4.50 -6.65
C GLY A 166 -9.28 5.46 -5.58
N TYR A 167 -8.57 4.95 -4.58
CA TYR A 167 -8.07 5.70 -3.44
C TYR A 167 -6.56 5.99 -3.49
N THR A 168 -5.82 5.46 -4.47
CA THR A 168 -4.35 5.50 -4.46
C THR A 168 -3.78 6.91 -4.33
N HIS A 169 -4.29 7.89 -5.07
CA HIS A 169 -3.84 9.28 -4.94
C HIS A 169 -4.15 9.89 -3.58
N LEU A 170 -5.34 9.63 -3.06
CA LEU A 170 -5.77 10.15 -1.77
C LEU A 170 -4.92 9.57 -0.63
N ASP A 171 -4.63 8.27 -0.69
CA ASP A 171 -3.81 7.61 0.31
C ASP A 171 -2.31 7.93 0.15
N ALA A 172 -1.84 8.30 -1.04
CA ALA A 172 -0.48 8.78 -1.28
C ALA A 172 -0.16 10.12 -0.62
N VAL A 173 -1.17 10.99 -0.48
CA VAL A 173 -1.02 12.30 0.18
C VAL A 173 -1.41 12.27 1.66
N TRP A 174 -1.95 11.16 2.18
CA TRP A 174 -2.49 11.10 3.54
C TRP A 174 -1.50 11.57 4.62
N SER A 175 -0.25 11.11 4.56
CA SER A 175 0.80 11.45 5.53
C SER A 175 1.51 12.78 5.26
N THR A 176 1.09 13.58 4.28
CA THR A 176 1.56 14.97 4.18
C THR A 176 0.93 15.87 5.25
N ASP A 177 -0.21 15.45 5.80
CA ASP A 177 -0.85 16.12 6.93
C ASP A 177 -0.36 15.50 8.25
N ALA A 178 0.37 16.29 9.04
CA ALA A 178 0.89 15.86 10.34
C ALA A 178 -0.23 15.48 11.33
N ALA A 179 -1.43 16.06 11.19
CA ALA A 179 -2.58 15.72 12.04
C ALA A 179 -3.04 14.28 11.82
N ASN A 180 -2.99 13.78 10.58
CA ASN A 180 -3.33 12.39 10.26
C ASN A 180 -2.39 11.41 10.95
N VAL A 181 -1.09 11.66 10.87
CA VAL A 181 -0.07 10.83 11.52
C VAL A 181 -0.20 10.88 13.04
N ALA A 182 -0.44 12.08 13.60
CA ALA A 182 -0.66 12.25 15.03
C ALA A 182 -1.90 11.49 15.52
N ALA A 183 -3.03 11.60 14.79
CA ALA A 183 -4.26 10.88 15.10
C ALA A 183 -4.08 9.36 15.03
N TYR A 184 -3.39 8.85 13.99
CA TYR A 184 -3.05 7.43 13.86
C TYR A 184 -2.25 6.91 15.06
N ARG A 185 -1.22 7.65 15.49
CA ARG A 185 -0.40 7.29 16.66
C ARG A 185 -1.20 7.37 17.96
N ALA A 186 -2.00 8.40 18.16
CA ALA A 186 -2.87 8.55 19.32
C ALA A 186 -3.90 7.40 19.41
N ALA A 187 -4.38 6.92 18.26
CA ALA A 187 -5.26 5.76 18.14
C ALA A 187 -4.52 4.40 18.21
N LYS A 188 -3.33 4.35 18.82
CA LYS A 188 -2.51 3.13 18.99
C LYS A 188 -2.29 2.39 17.66
N CYS A 189 -1.85 3.12 16.64
CA CYS A 189 -1.58 2.57 15.31
C CYS A 189 -2.82 1.95 14.65
N THR A 190 -3.94 2.67 14.70
CA THR A 190 -5.19 2.27 14.06
C THR A 190 -5.74 3.45 13.25
N MET A 191 -6.03 3.24 11.97
CA MET A 191 -6.68 4.26 11.14
C MET A 191 -8.19 4.28 11.41
N THR A 192 -8.61 5.18 12.29
CA THR A 192 -10.02 5.33 12.71
C THR A 192 -10.87 6.12 11.71
N ASP A 193 -10.24 6.85 10.80
CA ASP A 193 -10.90 7.61 9.73
C ASP A 193 -11.28 6.74 8.52
N LEU A 194 -10.75 5.51 8.43
CA LEU A 194 -11.12 4.57 7.39
C LEU A 194 -12.47 3.92 7.70
N CYS A 195 -13.34 3.88 6.68
CA CYS A 195 -14.65 3.23 6.74
C CYS A 195 -14.51 1.77 7.22
N PRO A 196 -15.31 1.31 8.20
CA PRO A 196 -15.26 -0.08 8.67
C PRO A 196 -15.77 -1.10 7.64
N SER A 197 -16.47 -0.64 6.59
CA SER A 197 -17.08 -1.49 5.58
C SER A 197 -16.05 -2.08 4.62
N LEU A 198 -16.31 -3.31 4.20
CA LEU A 198 -15.53 -4.03 3.19
C LEU A 198 -15.64 -3.41 1.79
N TYR A 199 -16.61 -2.50 1.55
CA TYR A 199 -17.05 -2.06 0.22
C TYR A 199 -17.10 -0.52 0.03
N CYS A 200 -16.51 0.24 0.94
CA CYS A 200 -16.15 1.64 0.68
C CYS A 200 -14.85 1.63 -0.13
#